data_AF-K1UW07-F1
#
_entry.id   AF-K1UW07-F1
#
_cell.length_a   1.000
_cell.length_b   1.000
_cell.length_c   1.000
_cell.angle_alpha   90.00
_cell.angle_beta   90.00
_cell.angle_gamma   90.00
#
_symmetry.space_group_name_H-M   'P 1'
#
loop_
_entity.id
_entity.type
_entity.pdbx_description
1 polymer ?
#
loop_
_entity_poly.entity_id
_entity_poly.type
_entity_poly.pdbx_seq_one_letter_code
_entity_poly.pdbx_strand_id
1 'polypeptide(L)'
;GENALTPAVELSFLKKDEQENLFATMESEEATPSLSQAQRMKQLSQSGQLDMDTIFAIMTEEKGNQKETLKINTSKLKKYFPKNTTPKQMEETIIKLLERELQRKRNRDSR
;
A
#
# COMPACT_ATOMS: atom_id res chain seq x y z
N GLY A 1 18.79 19.08 7.11
CA GLY A 1 18.05 19.28 5.85
C GLY A 1 16.85 18.35 5.87
N GLU A 2 15.72 18.80 6.41
CA GLU A 2 14.56 17.95 6.72
C GLU A 2 13.49 17.92 5.60
N ASN A 3 13.71 18.64 4.49
CA ASN A 3 12.69 18.79 3.45
C ASN A 3 12.73 17.71 2.34
N ALA A 4 13.63 16.74 2.41
CA ALA A 4 13.82 15.73 1.35
C ALA A 4 12.77 14.59 1.38
N LEU A 5 11.78 14.62 2.28
CA LEU A 5 10.88 13.49 2.55
C LEU A 5 9.42 13.77 2.20
N THR A 6 9.13 14.70 1.28
CA THR A 6 7.75 14.97 0.87
C THR A 6 7.50 14.60 -0.60
N PRO A 7 6.30 14.07 -0.94
CA PRO A 7 5.94 13.81 -2.33
C PRO A 7 6.12 15.04 -3.23
N ALA A 8 5.71 16.23 -2.75
CA ALA A 8 5.81 17.47 -3.50
C ALA A 8 7.26 17.82 -3.91
N VAL A 9 8.23 17.58 -3.01
CA VAL A 9 9.65 17.82 -3.32
C VAL A 9 10.15 16.84 -4.38
N GLU A 10 9.79 15.57 -4.31
CA GLU A 10 10.20 14.58 -5.33
C GLU A 10 9.59 14.91 -6.71
N LEU A 11 8.32 15.31 -6.73
CA LEU A 11 7.61 15.69 -7.96
C LEU A 11 8.14 16.99 -8.58
N SER A 12 8.74 17.88 -7.79
CA SER A 12 9.36 19.10 -8.30
C SER A 12 10.56 18.85 -9.23
N PHE A 13 11.12 17.63 -9.22
CA PHE A 13 12.20 17.21 -10.11
C PHE A 13 11.73 16.68 -11.47
N LEU A 14 10.42 16.48 -11.66
CA LEU A 14 9.85 16.08 -12.94
C LEU A 14 9.96 17.23 -13.96
N LYS A 15 9.99 16.88 -15.25
CA LYS A 15 9.89 17.87 -16.32
C LYS A 15 8.49 18.49 -16.35
N LYS A 16 8.36 19.66 -16.97
CA LYS A 16 7.10 20.41 -16.98
C LYS A 16 5.95 19.63 -17.63
N ASP A 17 6.23 18.96 -18.75
CA ASP A 17 5.30 18.08 -19.46
C ASP A 17 4.88 16.87 -18.61
N GLU A 18 5.81 16.26 -17.89
CA GLU A 18 5.54 15.17 -16.96
C GLU A 18 4.66 15.62 -15.77
N GLN A 19 4.88 16.85 -15.26
CA GLN A 19 4.04 17.44 -14.21
C GLN A 19 2.62 17.73 -14.70
N GLU A 20 2.46 18.22 -15.93
CA GLU A 20 1.15 18.44 -16.56
C GLU A 20 0.38 17.12 -16.75
N ASN A 21 1.07 16.06 -17.22
CA ASN A 21 0.50 14.72 -17.35
C ASN A 21 0.08 14.12 -16.00
N LEU A 22 0.92 14.29 -14.98
CA LEU A 22 0.60 13.86 -13.62
C LEU A 22 -0.61 14.61 -13.07
N PHE A 23 -0.69 15.93 -13.25
CA PHE A 23 -1.81 16.74 -12.79
C PHE A 23 -3.13 16.28 -13.44
N ALA A 24 -3.14 16.05 -14.75
CA ALA A 24 -4.31 15.53 -15.46
C ALA A 24 -4.75 14.17 -14.93
N THR A 25 -3.81 13.29 -14.60
CA THR A 25 -4.09 11.96 -14.01
C THR A 25 -4.61 12.07 -12.58
N MET A 26 -4.11 13.03 -11.79
CA MET A 26 -4.61 13.29 -10.43
C MET A 26 -6.06 13.79 -10.46
N GLU A 27 -6.41 14.63 -11.44
CA GLU A 27 -7.79 15.10 -11.64
C GLU A 27 -8.72 13.99 -12.14
N SER A 28 -8.26 13.14 -13.08
CA SER A 28 -9.09 12.05 -13.63
C SER A 28 -9.37 10.94 -12.63
N GLU A 29 -8.37 10.56 -11.83
CA GLU A 29 -8.47 9.47 -10.85
C GLU A 29 -8.86 9.94 -9.45
N GLU A 30 -9.09 11.25 -9.25
CA GLU A 30 -9.30 11.89 -7.95
C GLU A 30 -8.27 11.46 -6.88
N ALA A 31 -7.01 11.28 -7.29
CA ALA A 31 -5.98 10.64 -6.48
C ALA A 31 -4.75 11.53 -6.29
N THR A 32 -4.15 11.46 -5.10
CA THR A 32 -2.84 12.09 -4.81
C THR A 32 -1.73 11.03 -4.74
N PRO A 33 -0.56 11.26 -5.36
CA PRO A 33 0.53 10.32 -5.31
C PRO A 33 1.10 10.19 -3.89
N SER A 34 1.42 8.97 -3.50
CA SER A 34 2.19 8.67 -2.29
C SER A 34 3.67 9.04 -2.47
N LEU A 35 4.42 9.07 -1.36
CA LEU A 35 5.87 9.34 -1.40
C LEU A 35 6.62 8.32 -2.26
N SER A 36 6.30 7.03 -2.16
CA SER A 36 6.94 5.98 -2.97
C SER A 36 6.63 6.12 -4.46
N GLN A 37 5.41 6.51 -4.81
CA GLN A 37 5.02 6.78 -6.20
C GLN A 37 5.80 8.00 -6.74
N ALA A 38 5.89 9.09 -5.97
CA ALA A 38 6.64 10.27 -6.35
C ALA A 38 8.15 9.99 -6.54
N GLN A 39 8.75 9.19 -5.66
CA GLN A 39 10.15 8.75 -5.78
C GLN A 39 10.38 7.91 -7.04
N ARG A 40 9.47 6.99 -7.37
CA ARG A 40 9.55 6.17 -8.57
C ARG A 40 9.39 7.00 -9.85
N MET A 41 8.44 7.94 -9.87
CA MET A 41 8.25 8.86 -11.00
C MET A 41 9.53 9.66 -11.25
N LYS A 42 10.15 10.21 -10.21
CA LYS A 42 11.42 10.93 -10.33
C LYS A 42 12.54 10.08 -10.94
N GLN A 43 12.70 8.82 -10.49
CA GLN A 43 13.72 7.93 -11.03
C GLN A 43 13.51 7.67 -12.53
N LEU A 44 12.27 7.44 -12.94
CA LEU A 44 11.90 7.21 -14.34
C LEU A 44 12.05 8.47 -15.20
N SER A 45 11.74 9.65 -14.66
CA SER A 45 11.98 10.93 -15.33
C SER A 45 13.47 11.15 -15.61
N GLN A 46 14.32 10.85 -14.62
CA GLN A 46 15.78 10.94 -14.74
C GLN A 46 16.37 9.94 -15.75
N SER A 47 15.76 8.77 -15.94
CA SER A 47 16.15 7.82 -16.98
C SER A 47 15.50 8.08 -18.35
N GLY A 48 14.63 9.10 -18.46
CA GLY A 48 13.89 9.41 -19.68
C GLY A 48 12.80 8.40 -20.04
N GLN A 49 12.30 7.65 -19.05
CA GLN A 49 11.32 6.57 -19.21
C GLN A 49 9.97 6.89 -18.56
N LEU A 50 9.75 8.14 -18.14
CA LEU A 50 8.47 8.57 -17.60
C LEU A 50 7.61 9.16 -18.70
N ASP A 51 6.60 8.41 -19.13
CA ASP A 51 5.54 8.85 -20.05
C ASP A 51 4.16 8.83 -19.36
N MET A 52 3.13 9.27 -20.08
CA MET A 52 1.77 9.36 -19.57
C MET A 52 1.21 8.00 -19.13
N ASP A 53 1.46 6.94 -19.92
CA ASP A 53 1.00 5.59 -19.59
C ASP A 53 1.67 5.07 -18.32
N THR A 54 2.96 5.37 -18.15
CA THR A 54 3.73 5.02 -16.94
C THR A 54 3.23 5.80 -15.73
N ILE A 55 2.92 7.09 -15.88
CA ILE A 55 2.32 7.91 -14.81
C ILE A 55 0.97 7.32 -14.39
N PHE A 56 0.10 6.99 -15.35
CA PHE A 56 -1.21 6.40 -15.10
C PHE A 56 -1.08 5.05 -14.38
N ALA A 57 -0.19 4.17 -14.85
CA ALA A 57 0.07 2.88 -14.21
C ALA A 57 0.53 3.06 -12.75
N ILE A 58 1.46 3.99 -12.50
CA ILE A 58 1.93 4.26 -11.13
C ILE A 58 0.80 4.83 -10.26
N MET A 59 -0.06 5.69 -10.80
CA MET A 59 -1.15 6.33 -10.04
C MET A 59 -2.30 5.36 -9.70
N THR A 60 -2.55 4.39 -10.58
CA THR A 60 -3.59 3.36 -10.41
C THR A 60 -3.12 2.11 -9.66
N GLU A 61 -1.80 1.97 -9.43
CA GLU A 61 -1.27 0.94 -8.54
C GLU A 61 -1.90 1.02 -7.15
N GLU A 62 -2.38 -0.13 -6.67
CA GLU A 62 -2.94 -0.28 -5.32
C GLU A 62 -1.88 0.13 -4.30
N LYS A 63 -2.10 1.26 -3.63
CA LYS A 63 -1.06 1.84 -2.79
C LYS A 63 -0.79 0.89 -1.61
N GLY A 64 0.47 0.68 -1.23
CA GLY A 64 0.79 -0.24 -0.12
C GLY A 64 0.13 0.15 1.22
N ASN A 65 -0.23 1.42 1.38
CA ASN A 65 -1.01 1.95 2.50
C ASN A 65 -2.54 1.79 2.34
N GLN A 66 -3.03 1.36 1.18
CA GLN A 66 -4.43 1.04 0.87
C GLN A 66 -4.78 -0.44 1.02
N LYS A 67 -3.83 -1.34 1.32
CA LYS A 67 -4.19 -2.68 1.80
C LYS A 67 -5.02 -2.51 3.07
N GLU A 68 -6.23 -3.08 3.07
CA GLU A 68 -7.13 -3.00 4.22
C GLU A 68 -6.43 -3.58 5.45
N THR A 69 -6.03 -2.71 6.38
CA THR A 69 -5.30 -3.11 7.59
C THR A 69 -6.27 -3.22 8.77
N LEU A 70 -6.55 -4.45 9.19
CA LEU A 70 -7.34 -4.69 10.40
C LEU A 70 -6.51 -4.41 11.66
N LYS A 71 -6.71 -3.25 12.29
CA LYS A 71 -6.05 -2.90 13.56
C LYS A 71 -6.78 -3.53 14.75
N ILE A 72 -6.22 -4.60 15.31
CA ILE A 72 -6.72 -5.22 16.54
C ILE A 72 -5.86 -4.76 17.73
N ASN A 73 -6.50 -4.23 18.77
CA ASN A 73 -5.80 -3.90 20.01
C ASN A 73 -5.22 -5.16 20.66
N THR A 74 -3.90 -5.22 20.83
CA THR A 74 -3.19 -6.39 21.38
C THR A 74 -3.63 -6.77 22.79
N SER A 75 -4.13 -5.83 23.61
CA SER A 75 -4.69 -6.14 24.94
C SER A 75 -5.91 -7.06 24.86
N LYS A 76 -6.73 -6.93 23.80
CA LYS A 76 -7.88 -7.81 23.55
C LYS A 76 -7.44 -9.23 23.17
N LEU A 77 -6.30 -9.36 22.49
CA LEU A 77 -5.74 -10.64 22.05
C LEU A 77 -4.95 -11.34 23.15
N LYS A 78 -4.18 -10.61 23.96
CA LYS A 78 -3.27 -11.15 24.99
C LYS A 78 -3.90 -12.19 25.92
N LYS A 79 -5.20 -12.09 26.23
CA LYS A 79 -5.92 -13.07 27.07
C LYS A 79 -6.10 -14.45 26.42
N TYR A 80 -5.95 -14.55 25.10
CA TYR A 80 -6.06 -15.81 24.34
C TYR A 80 -4.69 -16.43 24.00
N PHE A 81 -3.59 -15.77 24.36
CA PHE A 81 -2.23 -16.19 24.04
C PHE A 81 -1.37 -16.35 25.30
N PRO A 82 -0.35 -17.22 25.27
CA PRO A 82 0.69 -17.25 26.30
C PRO A 82 1.35 -15.89 26.51
N LYS A 83 1.82 -15.61 27.74
CA LYS A 83 2.40 -14.31 28.13
C LYS A 83 3.59 -13.85 27.27
N ASN A 84 4.29 -14.78 26.63
CA ASN A 84 5.51 -14.53 25.86
C ASN A 84 5.29 -14.58 24.33
N THR A 85 4.04 -14.61 23.87
CA THR A 85 3.74 -14.65 22.43
C THR A 85 3.97 -13.27 21.81
N THR A 86 4.73 -13.25 20.70
CA THR A 86 4.99 -12.01 19.96
C THR A 86 3.80 -11.64 19.07
N PRO A 87 3.64 -10.36 18.67
CA PRO A 87 2.56 -9.96 17.74
C PRO A 87 2.53 -10.79 16.45
N LYS A 88 3.71 -11.11 15.89
CA LYS A 88 3.84 -11.97 14.71
C LYS A 88 3.31 -13.39 14.95
N GLN A 89 3.63 -13.99 16.09
CA GLN A 89 3.12 -15.31 16.46
C GLN A 89 1.60 -15.29 16.70
N MET A 90 1.06 -14.19 17.25
CA MET A 90 -0.39 -14.01 17.39
C MET A 90 -1.06 -13.97 16.01
N GLU A 91 -0.50 -13.19 15.08
CA GLU A 91 -0.98 -13.09 13.70
C GLU A 91 -0.99 -14.46 13.00
N GLU A 92 0.14 -15.18 13.00
CA GLU A 92 0.24 -16.52 12.41
C GLU A 92 -0.78 -17.51 13.00
N THR A 93 -1.03 -17.43 14.30
CA THR A 93 -2.01 -18.29 14.97
C THR A 93 -3.45 -17.94 14.57
N ILE A 94 -3.77 -16.64 14.48
CA ILE A 94 -5.09 -16.18 14.05
C ILE A 94 -5.37 -16.65 12.62
N ILE A 95 -4.40 -16.49 11.72
CA ILE A 95 -4.53 -16.95 10.32
C ILE A 95 -4.82 -18.46 10.26
N LYS A 96 -4.03 -19.28 10.98
CA LYS A 96 -4.25 -20.75 11.03
C LYS A 96 -5.64 -21.13 11.57
N LEU A 97 -6.16 -20.39 12.56
CA LEU A 97 -7.50 -20.63 13.10
C LEU A 97 -8.59 -20.32 12.07
N LEU A 98 -8.45 -19.21 11.34
CA LEU A 98 -9.38 -18.80 10.30
C LEU A 98 -9.37 -19.77 9.11
N GLU A 99 -8.20 -20.23 8.67
CA GLU A 99 -8.06 -21.24 7.61
C GLU A 99 -8.77 -22.54 7.97
N ARG A 100 -8.57 -23.03 9.21
CA ARG A 100 -9.23 -24.24 9.70
C ARG A 100 -10.75 -24.09 9.73
N GLU A 101 -11.25 -22.91 10.14
CA GLU A 101 -12.69 -22.65 10.16
C GLU A 101 -13.28 -22.55 8.75
N LEU A 102 -12.57 -21.91 7.81
CA LEU A 102 -12.96 -21.87 6.41
C LEU A 102 -13.05 -23.27 5.79
N GLN A 103 -12.06 -24.12 6.06
CA GLN A 103 -12.06 -25.51 5.59
C GLN A 103 -13.25 -26.29 6.17
N ARG A 104 -13.58 -26.09 7.45
CA ARG A 104 -14.75 -26.72 8.08
C ARG A 104 -16.08 -26.28 7.45
N LYS A 105 -16.23 -24.99 7.14
CA LYS A 105 -17.44 -24.46 6.48
C LYS A 105 -17.62 -25.07 5.09
N ARG A 106 -16.56 -25.06 4.27
CA ARG A 106 -16.58 -25.71 2.94
C ARG A 106 -17.00 -27.18 3.01
N ASN A 107 -16.47 -27.93 3.97
CA ASN A 107 -16.82 -29.35 4.13
C ASN A 107 -18.27 -29.59 4.58
N ARG A 108 -18.93 -28.59 5.21
CA ARG A 108 -20.35 -28.67 5.57
C ARG A 108 -21.26 -28.30 4.40
N ASP A 109 -20.86 -27.31 3.59
CA ASP A 109 -21.63 -26.88 2.42
C ASP A 109 -21.57 -27.91 1.26
N SER A 110 -20.58 -28.80 1.26
CA SER A 110 -20.46 -29.91 0.31
C SER A 110 -21.23 -31.17 0.69
N ARG A 111 -22.05 -31.15 1.74
CA ARG A 111 -22.90 -32.28 2.19
C ARG A 111 -24.38 -31.95 2.00
#